data_AF-A0A7W0WTG1-F1
#
_entry.id   AF-A0A7W0WTG1-F1
#
_cell.length_a   1.000
_cell.length_b   1.000
_cell.length_c   1.000
_cell.angle_alpha   90.00
_cell.angle_beta   90.00
_cell.angle_gamma   90.00
#
_symmetry.space_group_name_H-M   'P 1'
#
loop_
_entity.id
_entity.type
_entity.pdbx_description
1 polymer ?
#
loop_
_entity_poly.entity_id
_entity_poly.type
_entity_poly.pdbx_seq_one_letter_code
_entity_poly.pdbx_strand_id
1 'polypeptide(L)'
;MRALLLVLVGCIPISTTTSTSAQPPQPRVFGGIQEAQPTSPTARYDGLPAYPSEPADPRAGVSGNQPVRWPDEQARYWKVRANDFACTAAHDHCLLAEAWFTENDEHRARGALRSASLHVFGPNGPAAPANATNPFRGGPYTAYRTVPATRKNLVPGALAIVFPRPHAHPTDGRHAIEKLWDIAAVESVDHELGTVKLQGHADTHLLSAARVVVMTWQEGGTVKIVGDTKRVPKTDVFLPL
;
A
#
# COMPACT_ATOMS: atom_id res chain seq x y z
N MET A 1 -32.23 -36.73 -50.06
CA MET A 1 -31.01 -37.54 -50.25
C MET A 1 -30.46 -37.89 -48.88
N ARG A 2 -30.45 -39.18 -48.52
CA ARG A 2 -29.97 -39.69 -47.22
C ARG A 2 -28.49 -40.06 -47.36
N ALA A 3 -27.63 -39.52 -46.50
CA ALA A 3 -26.23 -39.92 -46.41
C ALA A 3 -26.01 -40.75 -45.14
N LEU A 4 -25.44 -41.93 -45.35
CA LEU A 4 -25.14 -43.00 -44.41
C LEU A 4 -23.88 -42.63 -43.61
N LEU A 5 -23.92 -42.69 -42.28
CA LEU A 5 -22.73 -42.52 -41.43
C LEU A 5 -22.22 -43.90 -40.98
N LEU A 6 -21.02 -44.25 -41.42
CA LEU A 6 -20.33 -45.51 -41.10
C LEU A 6 -19.62 -45.36 -39.73
N VAL A 7 -19.85 -46.31 -38.82
CA VAL A 7 -19.15 -46.41 -37.53
C VAL A 7 -17.98 -47.39 -37.68
N LEU A 8 -16.75 -46.93 -37.44
CA LEU A 8 -15.56 -47.77 -37.35
C LEU A 8 -15.21 -47.99 -35.87
N VAL A 9 -15.31 -49.24 -35.42
CA VAL A 9 -14.89 -49.71 -34.09
C VAL A 9 -13.43 -50.16 -34.21
N GLY A 10 -12.51 -49.40 -33.61
CA GLY A 10 -11.10 -49.75 -33.51
C GLY A 10 -10.78 -50.38 -32.15
N CYS A 11 -10.26 -51.61 -32.16
CA CYS A 11 -9.70 -52.29 -31.00
C CYS A 11 -8.37 -51.63 -30.57
N ILE A 12 -8.25 -51.29 -29.28
CA ILE A 12 -7.02 -50.76 -28.67
C ILE A 12 -6.38 -51.88 -27.84
N PRO A 13 -5.06 -52.13 -27.96
CA PRO A 13 -4.37 -53.14 -27.15
C PRO A 13 -4.17 -52.68 -25.70
N ILE A 14 -4.31 -53.65 -24.80
CA ILE A 14 -4.17 -53.53 -23.34
C ILE A 14 -2.67 -53.43 -23.01
N SER A 15 -2.25 -52.29 -22.47
CA SER A 15 -0.92 -52.11 -21.89
C SER A 15 -0.89 -52.62 -20.45
N THR A 16 0.11 -53.45 -20.15
CA THR A 16 0.44 -54.02 -18.85
C THR A 16 0.77 -52.94 -17.81
N THR A 17 0.07 -52.99 -16.68
CA THR A 17 0.29 -52.17 -15.48
C THR A 17 1.52 -52.66 -14.72
N THR A 18 2.50 -51.77 -14.52
CA THR A 18 3.60 -51.98 -13.57
C THR A 18 3.13 -51.50 -12.20
N SER A 19 3.10 -52.41 -11.23
CA SER A 19 2.73 -52.14 -9.83
C SER A 19 3.88 -51.42 -9.12
N THR A 20 3.78 -50.10 -8.98
CA THR A 20 4.64 -49.32 -8.09
C THR A 20 4.00 -49.32 -6.71
N SER A 21 4.70 -49.88 -5.73
CA SER A 21 4.36 -49.84 -4.31
C SER A 21 4.09 -48.39 -3.86
N ALA A 22 2.83 -48.09 -3.56
CA ALA A 22 2.42 -46.81 -3.01
C ALA A 22 2.80 -46.76 -1.52
N GLN A 23 3.80 -45.94 -1.22
CA GLN A 23 4.13 -45.53 0.13
C GLN A 23 2.99 -44.66 0.68
N PRO A 24 2.48 -44.90 1.91
CA PRO A 24 1.39 -44.12 2.46
C PRO A 24 1.77 -42.63 2.53
N PRO A 25 0.86 -41.71 2.20
CA PRO A 25 1.13 -40.28 2.24
C PRO A 25 1.50 -39.90 3.67
N GLN A 26 2.76 -39.51 3.87
CA GLN A 26 3.19 -38.84 5.07
C GLN A 26 2.38 -37.53 5.19
N PRO A 27 1.85 -37.17 6.37
CA PRO A 27 1.21 -35.89 6.56
C PRO A 27 2.22 -34.81 6.19
N ARG A 28 1.91 -34.03 5.14
CA ARG A 28 2.65 -32.82 4.83
C ARG A 28 2.40 -31.86 5.98
N VAL A 29 3.34 -31.82 6.91
CA VAL A 29 3.51 -30.66 7.79
C VAL A 29 3.79 -29.50 6.84
N PHE A 30 2.75 -28.71 6.54
CA PHE A 30 2.94 -27.40 5.94
C PHE A 30 3.85 -26.65 6.92
N GLY A 31 5.12 -26.53 6.54
CA GLY A 31 6.08 -25.71 7.24
C GLY A 31 5.43 -24.34 7.38
N GLY A 32 5.15 -23.95 8.62
CA GLY A 32 4.74 -22.59 8.93
C GLY A 32 5.66 -21.65 8.18
N ILE A 33 5.09 -20.61 7.59
CA ILE A 33 5.83 -19.51 7.00
C ILE A 33 6.76 -19.02 8.11
N GLN A 34 8.00 -19.50 8.10
CA GLN A 34 8.97 -19.09 9.09
C GLN A 34 9.33 -17.69 8.63
N GLU A 35 8.69 -16.70 9.26
CA GLU A 35 9.01 -15.29 9.12
C GLU A 35 10.53 -15.21 9.23
N ALA A 36 11.18 -14.93 8.10
CA ALA A 36 12.63 -15.01 8.00
C ALA A 36 13.19 -14.14 9.12
N GLN A 37 13.94 -14.75 10.04
CA GLN A 37 14.54 -13.99 11.13
C GLN A 37 15.44 -12.92 10.50
N PRO A 38 15.28 -11.64 10.88
CA PRO A 38 15.99 -10.55 10.22
C PRO A 38 17.49 -10.77 10.36
N THR A 39 18.15 -10.98 9.21
CA THR A 39 19.60 -10.98 9.11
C THR A 39 20.09 -9.56 9.38
N SER A 40 20.44 -9.29 10.63
CA SER A 40 21.18 -8.12 11.13
C SER A 40 20.52 -6.73 10.93
N PRO A 41 20.25 -5.97 12.01
CA PRO A 41 19.55 -4.67 11.94
C PRO A 41 20.42 -3.48 11.49
N THR A 42 21.56 -3.70 10.82
CA THR A 42 22.62 -2.66 10.69
C THR A 42 23.17 -2.41 9.29
N ALA A 43 22.47 -2.81 8.23
CA ALA A 43 22.76 -2.23 6.91
C ALA A 43 22.31 -0.75 6.93
N ARG A 44 23.24 0.14 7.30
CA ARG A 44 23.10 1.60 7.25
C ARG A 44 22.93 2.01 5.78
N TYR A 45 21.69 2.04 5.31
CA TYR A 45 21.30 2.72 4.08
C TYR A 45 21.57 4.23 4.25
N ASP A 46 22.73 4.70 3.80
CA ASP A 46 23.10 6.13 3.73
C ASP A 46 22.95 6.95 5.03
N GLY A 47 23.10 6.34 6.21
CA GLY A 47 22.96 7.05 7.49
C GLY A 47 21.53 7.45 7.85
N LEU A 48 20.52 6.92 7.16
CA LEU A 48 19.11 7.14 7.48
C LEU A 48 18.72 6.35 8.75
N PRO A 49 17.83 6.89 9.61
CA PRO A 49 17.40 6.22 10.84
C PRO A 49 16.72 4.88 10.53
N ALA A 50 16.79 3.92 11.45
CA ALA A 50 16.08 2.66 11.30
C ALA A 50 14.58 2.90 11.07
N TYR A 51 13.96 1.99 10.34
CA TYR A 51 12.51 1.99 10.20
C TYR A 51 11.83 1.78 11.54
N PRO A 52 10.69 2.44 11.81
CA PRO A 52 9.97 2.21 13.05
C PRO A 52 9.44 0.76 13.06
N SER A 53 9.53 0.10 14.21
CA SER A 53 9.02 -1.27 14.42
C SER A 53 7.48 -1.35 14.45
N GLU A 54 6.82 -0.21 14.36
CA GLU A 54 5.38 0.00 14.52
C GLU A 54 4.95 1.14 13.59
N PRO A 55 3.65 1.23 13.24
CA PRO A 55 3.11 2.35 12.49
C PRO A 55 3.58 3.72 13.01
N ALA A 56 3.86 4.63 12.08
CA ALA A 56 4.29 5.98 12.45
C ALA A 56 3.16 6.71 13.19
N ASP A 57 3.51 7.50 14.21
CA ASP A 57 2.55 8.42 14.81
C ASP A 57 2.13 9.44 13.74
N PRO A 58 0.84 9.55 13.39
CA PRO A 58 0.40 10.52 12.39
C PRO A 58 0.78 11.96 12.78
N ARG A 59 0.94 12.27 14.08
CA ARG A 59 1.40 13.59 14.56
C ARG A 59 2.87 13.89 14.34
N ALA A 60 3.72 12.87 14.13
CA ALA A 60 5.15 13.10 13.90
C ALA A 60 5.44 13.95 12.66
N GLY A 61 4.54 13.94 11.67
CA GLY A 61 4.64 14.78 10.48
C GLY A 61 4.04 16.19 10.62
N VAL A 62 3.68 16.62 11.83
CA VAL A 62 3.04 17.92 12.12
C VAL A 62 3.94 18.76 13.05
N SER A 63 4.19 20.01 12.67
CA SER A 63 4.83 21.03 13.51
C SER A 63 3.87 22.19 13.74
N GLY A 64 3.40 22.37 14.97
CA GLY A 64 2.31 23.31 15.27
C GLY A 64 1.04 22.92 14.52
N ASN A 65 0.60 23.77 13.59
CA ASN A 65 -0.61 23.57 12.78
C ASN A 65 -0.31 23.30 11.29
N GLN A 66 0.90 22.86 10.95
CA GLN A 66 1.33 22.64 9.56
C GLN A 66 2.20 21.37 9.43
N PRO A 67 2.40 20.85 8.21
CA PRO A 67 3.39 19.80 7.97
C PRO A 67 4.78 20.19 8.49
N VAL A 68 5.53 19.23 9.01
CA VAL A 68 6.97 19.41 9.29
C VAL A 68 7.66 19.81 7.99
N ARG A 69 8.38 20.94 8.01
CA ARG A 69 9.15 21.43 6.87
C ARG A 69 10.62 21.11 7.08
N TRP A 70 11.19 20.39 6.13
CA TRP A 70 12.60 20.08 6.07
C TRP A 70 13.37 21.32 5.57
N PRO A 71 14.63 21.51 6.03
CA PRO A 71 15.53 22.49 5.41
C PRO A 71 15.69 22.23 3.91
N ASP A 72 15.91 23.28 3.11
CA ASP A 72 15.96 23.18 1.62
C ASP A 72 16.91 22.08 1.14
N GLU A 73 18.12 22.03 1.68
CA GLU A 73 19.13 21.03 1.31
C GLU A 73 18.63 19.60 1.59
N GLN A 74 18.04 19.36 2.75
CA GLN A 74 17.49 18.05 3.10
C GLN A 74 16.30 17.69 2.20
N ALA A 75 15.39 18.64 1.99
CA ALA A 75 14.22 18.45 1.12
C ALA A 75 14.59 18.23 -0.35
N ARG A 76 15.72 18.76 -0.83
CA ARG A 76 16.17 18.57 -2.22
C ARG A 76 16.90 17.25 -2.44
N TYR A 77 17.64 16.79 -1.44
CA TYR A 77 18.53 15.63 -1.58
C TYR A 77 18.09 14.41 -0.80
N TRP A 78 16.89 14.42 -0.20
CA TRP A 78 16.37 13.24 0.45
C TRP A 78 16.20 12.09 -0.55
N LYS A 79 16.45 10.89 -0.05
CA LYS A 79 16.33 9.66 -0.81
C LYS A 79 15.31 8.76 -0.16
N VAL A 80 14.56 8.05 -1.00
CA VAL A 80 13.76 6.92 -0.56
C VAL A 80 14.66 5.75 -0.29
N ARG A 81 14.40 5.05 0.80
CA ARG A 81 15.02 3.77 1.11
C ARG A 81 14.37 2.69 0.24
N ALA A 82 15.18 1.97 -0.53
CA ALA A 82 14.81 0.62 -0.96
C ALA A 82 14.99 -0.30 0.26
N ASN A 83 14.06 -1.21 0.48
CA ASN A 83 14.09 -2.13 1.60
C ASN A 83 13.69 -3.53 1.12
N ASP A 84 14.16 -4.54 1.84
CA ASP A 84 13.94 -5.94 1.47
C ASP A 84 12.56 -6.46 1.92
N PHE A 85 11.70 -5.57 2.40
CA PHE A 85 10.41 -5.91 3.00
C PHE A 85 9.25 -5.22 2.27
N ALA A 86 8.18 -5.98 2.07
CA ALA A 86 6.95 -5.48 1.48
C ALA A 86 6.36 -4.31 2.29
N CYS A 87 5.98 -3.24 1.59
CA CYS A 87 5.33 -2.06 2.15
C CYS A 87 3.84 -2.29 2.36
N THR A 88 3.53 -3.13 3.32
CA THR A 88 2.15 -3.37 3.73
C THR A 88 1.76 -2.45 4.88
N ALA A 89 0.47 -2.36 5.16
CA ALA A 89 -0.08 -1.68 6.31
C ALA A 89 0.62 -2.13 7.61
N ALA A 90 0.86 -3.45 7.75
CA ALA A 90 1.56 -4.07 8.89
C ALA A 90 3.00 -3.57 9.10
N HIS A 91 3.60 -3.12 8.00
CA HIS A 91 4.99 -2.78 7.84
C HIS A 91 5.09 -1.38 7.25
N ASP A 92 4.33 -0.45 7.86
CA ASP A 92 4.28 1.00 7.57
C ASP A 92 5.65 1.70 7.55
N HIS A 93 6.72 0.95 7.80
CA HIS A 93 8.08 1.40 7.71
C HIS A 93 8.40 2.09 6.39
N CYS A 94 7.82 1.68 5.25
CA CYS A 94 8.22 2.22 3.96
C CYS A 94 8.00 3.73 3.78
N LEU A 95 7.11 4.32 4.57
CA LEU A 95 6.84 5.76 4.52
C LEU A 95 7.61 6.46 5.64
N LEU A 96 8.19 7.62 5.32
CA LEU A 96 8.80 8.46 6.35
C LEU A 96 7.72 8.93 7.33
N ALA A 97 8.10 9.09 8.60
CA ALA A 97 7.19 9.57 9.63
C ALA A 97 6.65 10.96 9.27
N GLU A 98 7.40 11.76 8.52
CA GLU A 98 7.06 13.09 8.05
C GLU A 98 6.38 13.12 6.68
N ALA A 99 6.16 11.96 6.03
CA ALA A 99 5.59 11.93 4.68
C ALA A 99 4.09 12.23 4.66
N TRP A 100 3.64 12.96 3.64
CA TRP A 100 2.24 13.28 3.38
C TRP A 100 1.86 12.82 1.98
N PHE A 101 0.61 12.41 1.81
CA PHE A 101 0.04 12.25 0.48
C PHE A 101 -0.48 13.59 -0.01
N THR A 102 -0.12 14.02 -1.22
CA THR A 102 -0.63 15.25 -1.82
C THR A 102 -1.49 14.93 -3.03
N GLU A 103 -2.70 15.45 -3.06
CA GLU A 103 -3.61 15.43 -4.19
C GLU A 103 -3.64 16.81 -4.83
N ASN A 104 -3.62 16.86 -6.17
CA ASN A 104 -3.79 18.11 -6.91
C ASN A 104 -5.27 18.54 -6.87
N ASP A 105 -5.54 19.75 -6.39
CA ASP A 105 -6.92 20.23 -6.18
C ASP A 105 -7.68 20.46 -7.49
N GLU A 106 -6.98 20.72 -8.61
CA GLU A 106 -7.61 20.86 -9.92
C GLU A 106 -8.09 19.52 -10.48
N HIS A 107 -7.42 18.42 -10.14
CA HIS A 107 -7.87 17.07 -10.51
C HIS A 107 -9.14 16.73 -9.73
N ARG A 108 -9.17 17.05 -8.44
CA ARG A 108 -10.35 16.89 -7.58
C ARG A 108 -11.56 17.65 -8.12
N ALA A 109 -11.38 18.90 -8.54
CA ALA A 109 -12.46 19.75 -9.05
C ALA A 109 -13.11 19.23 -10.35
N ARG A 110 -12.37 18.44 -11.14
CA ARG A 110 -12.86 17.89 -12.43
C ARG A 110 -13.67 16.61 -12.29
N GLY A 111 -13.86 16.10 -11.07
CA GLY A 111 -14.60 14.85 -10.84
C GLY A 111 -13.95 13.60 -11.46
N ALA A 112 -12.67 13.70 -11.85
CA ALA A 112 -11.89 12.57 -12.32
C ALA A 112 -11.60 11.59 -11.17
N LEU A 113 -11.20 10.36 -11.50
CA LEU A 113 -10.58 9.46 -10.53
C LEU A 113 -9.42 10.18 -9.85
N ARG A 114 -9.52 10.27 -8.53
CA ARG A 114 -8.65 11.08 -7.70
C ARG A 114 -7.42 10.29 -7.33
N SER A 115 -6.27 10.96 -7.37
CA SER A 115 -4.99 10.32 -7.07
C SER A 115 -4.12 11.20 -6.19
N ALA A 116 -3.38 10.58 -5.28
CA ALA A 116 -2.40 11.24 -4.43
C ALA A 116 -0.99 10.66 -4.61
N SER A 117 0.03 11.49 -4.41
CA SER A 117 1.44 11.10 -4.45
C SER A 117 2.09 11.37 -3.10
N LEU A 118 3.13 10.64 -2.72
CA LEU A 118 3.77 10.78 -1.41
C LEU A 118 4.94 11.78 -1.46
N HIS A 119 5.03 12.66 -0.47
CA HIS A 119 6.03 13.75 -0.38
C HIS A 119 6.47 14.00 1.05
N VAL A 120 7.64 14.61 1.20
CA VAL A 120 7.96 15.44 2.37
C VAL A 120 7.74 16.91 2.01
N PHE A 121 7.76 17.82 2.99
CA PHE A 121 7.63 19.25 2.72
C PHE A 121 8.98 19.96 2.88
N GLY A 122 9.40 20.70 1.86
CA GLY A 122 10.49 21.67 1.95
C GLY A 122 10.00 23.10 2.18
N PRO A 123 10.88 24.10 2.07
CA PRO A 123 10.49 25.50 2.18
C PRO A 123 9.46 25.93 1.11
N ASN A 124 9.58 25.36 -0.09
CA ASN A 124 8.76 25.73 -1.26
C ASN A 124 7.57 24.79 -1.51
N GLY A 125 7.19 23.95 -0.54
CA GLY A 125 6.06 23.02 -0.66
C GLY A 125 6.49 21.55 -0.76
N PRO A 126 5.69 20.68 -1.39
CA PRO A 126 5.99 19.25 -1.52
C PRO A 126 7.31 19.03 -2.26
N ALA A 127 8.15 18.14 -1.72
CA ALA A 127 9.44 17.78 -2.27
C ALA A 127 9.49 16.30 -2.62
N ALA A 128 9.88 16.02 -3.86
CA ALA A 128 10.10 14.68 -4.37
C ALA A 128 11.50 14.17 -3.98
N PRO A 129 11.70 12.85 -3.84
CA PRO A 129 13.00 12.29 -3.54
C PRO A 129 13.94 12.38 -4.73
N ALA A 130 15.25 12.50 -4.47
CA ALA A 130 16.27 12.59 -5.50
C ALA A 130 16.50 11.28 -6.28
N ASN A 131 16.06 10.13 -5.76
CA ASN A 131 16.32 8.80 -6.32
C ASN A 131 15.07 8.02 -6.75
N ALA A 132 13.91 8.66 -6.84
CA ALA A 132 12.67 8.01 -7.28
C ALA A 132 11.85 8.94 -8.18
N THR A 133 11.20 8.37 -9.19
CA THR A 133 10.32 9.14 -10.06
C THR A 133 9.03 9.49 -9.33
N ASN A 134 8.80 10.75 -8.98
CA ASN A 134 7.57 11.18 -8.32
C ASN A 134 6.59 11.79 -9.34
N PRO A 135 5.35 11.28 -9.45
CA PRO A 135 4.40 11.74 -10.45
C PRO A 135 3.69 13.07 -10.10
N PHE A 136 4.08 13.76 -9.02
CA PHE A 136 3.45 15.01 -8.61
C PHE A 136 3.57 16.10 -9.66
N ARG A 137 2.46 16.82 -9.81
CA ARG A 137 2.35 18.02 -10.63
C ARG A 137 2.04 19.17 -9.70
N GLY A 138 2.85 20.23 -9.77
CA GLY A 138 2.65 21.46 -8.99
C GLY A 138 1.27 22.10 -9.20
N GLY A 139 1.02 23.21 -8.51
CA GLY A 139 -0.29 23.86 -8.44
C GLY A 139 -0.93 23.70 -7.06
N PRO A 140 -2.19 24.16 -6.87
CA PRO A 140 -2.88 24.03 -5.59
C PRO A 140 -3.07 22.55 -5.22
N TYR A 141 -2.83 22.20 -3.96
CA TYR A 141 -2.92 20.83 -3.47
C TYR A 141 -3.52 20.74 -2.08
N THR A 142 -4.09 19.57 -1.79
CA THR A 142 -4.46 19.15 -0.44
C THR A 142 -3.52 18.04 0.00
N ALA A 143 -2.94 18.19 1.18
CA ALA A 143 -2.09 17.21 1.81
C ALA A 143 -2.89 16.38 2.82
N TYR A 144 -2.60 15.08 2.87
CA TYR A 144 -3.25 14.09 3.70
C TYR A 144 -2.23 13.34 4.55
N ARG A 145 -2.45 13.32 5.87
CA ARG A 145 -1.82 12.31 6.74
C ARG A 145 -2.69 11.10 6.84
N THR A 146 -2.04 9.96 6.81
CA THR A 146 -2.69 8.67 6.86
C THR A 146 -2.08 7.80 7.94
N VAL A 147 -2.87 6.85 8.40
CA VAL A 147 -2.40 5.71 9.19
C VAL A 147 -2.68 4.42 8.39
N PRO A 148 -1.97 3.33 8.69
CA PRO A 148 -2.34 2.01 8.17
C PRO A 148 -3.82 1.69 8.42
N ALA A 149 -4.45 1.04 7.44
CA ALA A 149 -5.81 0.56 7.62
C ALA A 149 -5.89 -0.52 8.69
N THR A 150 -6.94 -0.44 9.51
CA THR A 150 -7.30 -1.40 10.55
C THR A 150 -8.78 -1.74 10.39
N ARG A 151 -9.22 -2.84 11.03
CA ARG A 151 -10.65 -3.18 11.07
C ARG A 151 -11.50 -2.08 11.69
N LYS A 152 -10.93 -1.28 12.60
CA LYS A 152 -11.65 -0.22 13.30
C LYS A 152 -11.82 1.05 12.49
N ASN A 153 -10.80 1.44 11.71
CA ASN A 153 -10.78 2.74 11.02
C ASN A 153 -11.17 2.67 9.53
N LEU A 154 -11.06 1.49 8.90
CA LEU A 154 -11.45 1.31 7.51
C LEU A 154 -12.90 0.82 7.45
N VAL A 155 -13.81 1.76 7.33
CA VAL A 155 -15.27 1.55 7.30
C VAL A 155 -15.89 2.34 6.15
N PRO A 156 -17.09 1.96 5.64
CA PRO A 156 -17.78 2.73 4.62
C PRO A 156 -17.89 4.22 4.95
N GLY A 157 -17.61 5.07 3.95
CA GLY A 157 -17.56 6.52 4.08
C GLY A 157 -16.23 7.11 4.57
N ALA A 158 -15.33 6.30 5.15
CA ALA A 158 -13.99 6.77 5.51
C ALA A 158 -13.21 7.17 4.25
N LEU A 159 -12.43 8.26 4.30
CA LEU A 159 -11.54 8.63 3.21
C LEU A 159 -10.28 7.75 3.27
N ALA A 160 -10.05 6.96 2.22
CA ALA A 160 -8.93 6.03 2.15
C ALA A 160 -8.04 6.33 0.94
N ILE A 161 -6.76 5.98 1.08
CA ILE A 161 -5.75 6.03 0.03
C ILE A 161 -5.25 4.58 -0.16
N VAL A 162 -5.38 4.04 -1.37
CA VAL A 162 -5.04 2.65 -1.68
C VAL A 162 -4.02 2.58 -2.82
N PHE A 163 -3.20 1.54 -2.80
CA PHE A 163 -2.24 1.32 -3.87
C PHE A 163 -2.97 1.02 -5.19
N PRO A 164 -2.55 1.60 -6.34
CA PRO A 164 -3.33 1.58 -7.59
C PRO A 164 -3.26 0.24 -8.32
N ARG A 165 -2.67 -0.79 -7.70
CA ARG A 165 -2.66 -2.15 -8.23
C ARG A 165 -3.59 -2.99 -7.35
N PRO A 166 -4.82 -3.26 -7.80
CA PRO A 166 -5.87 -3.99 -7.06
C PRO A 166 -5.39 -5.21 -6.26
N HIS A 167 -4.44 -5.96 -6.82
CA HIS A 167 -3.96 -7.23 -6.26
C HIS A 167 -2.47 -7.22 -5.88
N ALA A 168 -1.91 -6.05 -5.60
CA ALA A 168 -0.50 -5.94 -5.18
C ALA A 168 -0.33 -4.92 -4.04
N HIS A 169 0.77 -5.08 -3.30
CA HIS A 169 1.32 -4.07 -2.41
C HIS A 169 2.59 -3.48 -3.04
N PRO A 170 3.02 -2.27 -2.62
CA PRO A 170 4.33 -1.78 -2.98
C PRO A 170 5.40 -2.73 -2.42
N THR A 171 6.36 -3.10 -3.27
CA THR A 171 7.44 -4.04 -2.93
C THR A 171 8.45 -3.43 -1.98
N ASP A 172 8.65 -2.11 -2.08
CA ASP A 172 9.57 -1.34 -1.26
C ASP A 172 9.14 0.15 -1.23
N GLY A 173 9.82 0.96 -0.41
CA GLY A 173 9.48 2.37 -0.24
C GLY A 173 9.58 3.17 -1.54
N ARG A 174 10.52 2.81 -2.42
CA ARG A 174 10.69 3.44 -3.73
C ARG A 174 9.46 3.15 -4.59
N HIS A 175 9.02 1.90 -4.65
CA HIS A 175 7.81 1.51 -5.36
C HIS A 175 6.57 2.20 -4.81
N ALA A 176 6.49 2.44 -3.49
CA ALA A 176 5.39 3.20 -2.90
C ALA A 176 5.38 4.67 -3.37
N ILE A 177 6.53 5.32 -3.49
CA ILE A 177 6.64 6.73 -3.90
C ILE A 177 6.47 6.92 -5.42
N GLU A 178 6.89 5.95 -6.22
CA GLU A 178 6.83 6.04 -7.69
C GLU A 178 5.42 5.87 -8.29
N LYS A 179 4.39 5.78 -7.45
CA LYS A 179 3.01 5.54 -7.89
C LYS A 179 2.08 6.68 -7.48
N LEU A 180 1.06 6.89 -8.31
CA LEU A 180 -0.14 7.64 -7.97
C LEU A 180 -1.08 6.69 -7.25
N TRP A 181 -1.34 6.94 -5.97
CA TRP A 181 -2.27 6.16 -5.17
C TRP A 181 -3.68 6.65 -5.40
N ASP A 182 -4.64 5.74 -5.42
CA ASP A 182 -6.05 6.08 -5.57
C ASP A 182 -6.60 6.61 -4.23
N ILE A 183 -7.40 7.67 -4.28
CA ILE A 183 -8.00 8.28 -3.08
C ILE A 183 -9.50 8.50 -3.26
N ALA A 184 -10.32 7.87 -2.43
CA ALA A 184 -11.76 8.07 -2.43
C ALA A 184 -12.37 7.61 -1.10
N ALA A 185 -13.65 7.93 -0.90
CA ALA A 185 -14.37 7.37 0.22
C ALA A 185 -14.55 5.85 0.03
N VAL A 186 -14.45 5.09 1.11
CA VAL A 186 -14.68 3.64 1.12
C VAL A 186 -16.15 3.38 0.79
N GLU A 187 -16.40 2.56 -0.24
CA GLU A 187 -17.74 2.07 -0.59
C GLU A 187 -18.09 0.85 0.25
N SER A 188 -17.21 -0.16 0.25
CA SER A 188 -17.39 -1.41 1.00
C SER A 188 -16.04 -2.01 1.41
N VAL A 189 -16.09 -2.87 2.43
CA VAL A 189 -14.92 -3.61 2.94
C VAL A 189 -15.30 -5.07 3.07
N ASP A 190 -14.50 -5.94 2.45
CA ASP A 190 -14.60 -7.39 2.61
C ASP A 190 -13.41 -7.88 3.43
N HIS A 191 -13.66 -8.14 4.72
CA HIS A 191 -12.61 -8.58 5.62
C HIS A 191 -12.22 -10.05 5.43
N GLU A 192 -13.08 -10.87 4.83
CA GLU A 192 -12.79 -12.29 4.58
C GLU A 192 -11.88 -12.43 3.37
N LEU A 193 -12.17 -11.67 2.30
CA LEU A 193 -11.33 -11.61 1.10
C LEU A 193 -10.13 -10.68 1.26
N GLY A 194 -10.08 -9.89 2.34
CA GLY A 194 -8.99 -8.94 2.57
C GLY A 194 -8.98 -7.80 1.55
N THR A 195 -10.15 -7.34 1.10
CA THR A 195 -10.28 -6.28 0.08
C THR A 195 -11.12 -5.07 0.51
N VAL A 196 -10.92 -3.94 -0.16
CA VAL A 196 -11.68 -2.70 -0.02
C VAL A 196 -12.09 -2.17 -1.40
N LYS A 197 -13.32 -1.68 -1.52
CA LYS A 197 -13.80 -0.98 -2.71
C LYS A 197 -13.91 0.51 -2.42
N LEU A 198 -13.40 1.34 -3.34
CA LEU A 198 -13.53 2.79 -3.26
C LEU A 198 -14.67 3.29 -4.14
N GLN A 199 -15.37 4.33 -3.69
CA GLN A 199 -16.45 4.94 -4.47
C GLN A 199 -15.95 5.43 -5.83
N GLY A 200 -16.64 5.04 -6.90
CA GLY A 200 -16.31 5.40 -8.27
C GLY A 200 -15.21 4.55 -8.91
N HIS A 201 -14.57 3.66 -8.16
CA HIS A 201 -13.60 2.70 -8.71
C HIS A 201 -14.30 1.40 -9.13
N ALA A 202 -13.88 0.85 -10.27
CA ALA A 202 -14.40 -0.43 -10.76
C ALA A 202 -13.84 -1.62 -9.98
N ASP A 203 -12.56 -1.53 -9.59
CA ASP A 203 -11.81 -2.63 -8.97
C ASP A 203 -11.82 -2.55 -7.43
N THR A 204 -11.53 -3.70 -6.80
CA THR A 204 -11.28 -3.79 -5.35
C THR A 204 -9.77 -3.85 -5.09
N HIS A 205 -9.32 -3.28 -3.98
CA HIS A 205 -7.91 -3.20 -3.61
C HIS A 205 -7.62 -4.02 -2.36
N LEU A 206 -6.37 -4.48 -2.19
CA LEU A 206 -5.96 -5.20 -0.98
C LEU A 206 -5.99 -4.29 0.26
N LEU A 207 -6.56 -4.79 1.37
CA LEU A 207 -6.54 -4.12 2.67
C LEU A 207 -5.13 -3.87 3.20
N SER A 208 -4.21 -4.79 2.90
CA SER A 208 -2.80 -4.68 3.26
C SER A 208 -2.08 -3.55 2.53
N ALA A 209 -2.67 -2.97 1.48
CA ALA A 209 -2.15 -1.82 0.74
C ALA A 209 -3.08 -0.60 0.85
N ALA A 210 -3.92 -0.55 1.89
CA ALA A 210 -4.84 0.54 2.18
C ALA A 210 -4.39 1.37 3.38
N ARG A 211 -4.69 2.66 3.33
CA ARG A 211 -4.41 3.63 4.38
C ARG A 211 -5.64 4.51 4.61
N VAL A 212 -5.89 4.91 5.84
CA VAL A 212 -7.01 5.78 6.20
C VAL A 212 -6.51 7.19 6.47
N VAL A 213 -7.16 8.19 5.88
CA VAL A 213 -6.85 9.60 6.09
C VAL A 213 -7.32 10.01 7.49
N VAL A 214 -6.41 10.61 8.26
CA VAL A 214 -6.68 11.06 9.64
C VAL A 214 -6.49 12.56 9.80
N MET A 215 -5.73 13.20 8.92
CA MET A 215 -5.60 14.65 8.89
C MET A 215 -5.51 15.19 7.46
N THR A 216 -5.91 16.44 7.29
CA THR A 216 -5.79 17.19 6.04
C THR A 216 -5.12 18.54 6.28
N TRP A 217 -4.46 19.06 5.26
CA TRP A 217 -3.86 20.39 5.28
C TRP A 217 -3.87 20.99 3.87
N GLN A 218 -4.01 22.31 3.79
CA GLN A 218 -3.85 23.09 2.57
C GLN A 218 -2.92 24.26 2.85
N GLU A 219 -2.20 24.71 1.83
CA GLU A 219 -1.25 25.82 1.97
C GLU A 219 -1.91 27.09 2.54
N GLY A 220 -1.24 27.74 3.49
CA GLY A 220 -1.77 28.88 4.24
C GLY A 220 -2.82 28.52 5.31
N GLY A 221 -3.27 27.27 5.38
CA GLY A 221 -4.24 26.79 6.36
C GLY A 221 -3.64 26.11 7.58
N THR A 222 -4.52 25.57 8.43
CA THR A 222 -4.18 24.76 9.59
C THR A 222 -4.48 23.28 9.34
N VAL A 223 -3.72 22.39 9.97
CA VAL A 223 -3.97 20.94 9.96
C VAL A 223 -5.34 20.68 10.59
N LYS A 224 -6.21 19.98 9.87
CA LYS A 224 -7.53 19.55 10.32
C LYS A 224 -7.51 18.06 10.61
N ILE A 225 -8.04 17.66 11.75
CA ILE A 225 -8.23 16.25 12.10
C ILE A 225 -9.56 15.79 11.48
N VAL A 226 -9.51 14.73 10.68
CA VAL A 226 -10.69 14.17 9.97
C VAL A 226 -10.97 12.71 10.31
N GLY A 227 -10.16 12.10 11.17
CA GLY A 227 -10.31 10.71 11.61
C GLY A 227 -9.62 10.46 12.96
N ASP A 228 -9.54 9.20 13.38
CA ASP A 228 -8.84 8.81 14.61
C ASP A 228 -7.32 8.98 14.43
N THR A 229 -6.72 9.86 15.22
CA THR A 229 -5.28 10.18 15.15
C THR A 229 -4.45 9.38 16.13
N LYS A 230 -5.07 8.44 16.86
CA LYS A 230 -4.34 7.55 17.75
C LYS A 230 -3.39 6.69 16.92
N ARG A 231 -2.18 6.51 17.46
CA ARG A 231 -1.22 5.57 16.92
C ARG A 231 -1.84 4.18 16.90
N VAL A 232 -1.70 3.50 15.77
CA VAL A 232 -2.25 2.17 15.55
C VAL A 232 -1.25 1.12 16.05
N PRO A 233 -1.63 0.22 16.98
CA PRO A 233 -0.79 -0.91 17.36
C PRO A 233 -0.58 -1.86 16.18
N LYS A 234 0.61 -2.47 16.04
CA LYS A 234 0.90 -3.43 14.96
C LYS A 234 -0.12 -4.58 14.90
N THR A 235 -0.63 -5.01 16.06
CA THR A 235 -1.63 -6.08 16.20
C THR A 235 -2.99 -5.76 15.58
N ASP A 236 -3.30 -4.49 15.40
CA ASP A 236 -4.63 -4.04 14.95
C ASP A 236 -4.66 -3.79 13.43
N VAL A 237 -3.50 -3.84 12.80
CA VAL A 237 -3.33 -3.63 11.37
C VAL A 237 -3.70 -4.89 10.59
N PHE A 238 -4.27 -4.73 9.40
CA PHE A 238 -4.43 -5.85 8.48
C PHE A 238 -3.06 -6.42 8.10
N LEU A 239 -2.70 -7.53 8.73
CA LEU A 239 -1.54 -8.34 8.35
C LEU A 239 -1.90 -9.10 7.06
N PRO A 240 -0.96 -9.28 6.11
CA PRO A 240 -1.18 -10.25 5.05
C PRO A 240 -1.47 -11.62 5.69
N LEU A 241 -2.55 -12.27 5.23
CA LEU A 241 -2.82 -13.67 5.53
C LEU A 241 -1.72 -14.56 4.93
#